data_AF-A0A7S1IPI0-F1
#
_entry.id   AF-A0A7S1IPI0-F1
#
_cell.length_a   1.000
_cell.length_b   1.000
_cell.length_c   1.000
_cell.angle_alpha   90.00
_cell.angle_beta   90.00
_cell.angle_gamma   90.00
#
_symmetry.space_group_name_H-M   'P 1'
#
loop_
_entity.id
_entity.type
_entity.pdbx_description
1 polymer ?
#
loop_
_entity_poly.entity_id
_entity_poly.type
_entity_poly.pdbx_seq_one_letter_code
_entity_poly.pdbx_strand_id
1 'polypeptide(L)'
;VARGEQGRPHVEGNLPLAQAINASLYYILASIREDWPLGLSPGGLATNAYSGHSFWDCETWMYPPLLLLQPREAKALLQYRLRRVHAARAKARRHGYAGIMFPWESAYSGEEVQGTVGTGLGPWGRLEQHISGDIAYAIWQYWTVSGDIEWLRTELEPVLRGIAEFVASRSVLKADGDFHIDTVMPPDEYHFPVNDSIVTNAVAAFSLRAAAQAARATNRSVGRNWTAI
;
A
#
# COMPACT_ATOMS: atom_id res chain seq x y z
N VAL A 1 -5.56 -15.41 24.88
CA VAL A 1 -5.44 -16.38 23.76
C VAL A 1 -4.06 -16.20 23.16
N ALA A 2 -3.34 -17.29 22.87
CA ALA A 2 -2.02 -17.15 22.25
C ALA A 2 -2.17 -16.58 20.83
N ARG A 3 -1.18 -15.79 20.39
CA ARG A 3 -1.23 -15.05 19.12
C ARG A 3 -1.54 -15.94 17.90
N GLY A 4 -0.99 -17.16 17.86
CA GLY A 4 -1.23 -18.14 16.80
C GLY A 4 -2.56 -18.91 16.90
N GLU A 5 -3.33 -18.71 17.97
CA GLU A 5 -4.65 -19.33 18.17
C GLU A 5 -5.78 -18.38 17.79
N GLN A 6 -5.56 -17.07 17.90
CA GLN A 6 -6.53 -16.06 17.49
C GLN A 6 -6.71 -16.05 15.97
N GLY A 7 -7.95 -16.08 15.48
CA GLY A 7 -8.26 -15.99 14.06
C GLY A 7 -7.72 -17.15 13.21
N ARG A 8 -7.23 -18.25 13.80
CA ARG A 8 -6.70 -19.39 13.05
C ARG A 8 -7.83 -20.15 12.34
N PRO A 9 -7.80 -20.31 11.01
CA PRO A 9 -8.76 -21.14 10.30
C PRO A 9 -8.62 -22.62 10.69
N HIS A 10 -9.74 -23.31 10.91
CA HIS A 10 -9.78 -24.76 11.08
C HIS A 10 -10.18 -25.43 9.76
N VAL A 11 -9.41 -26.44 9.34
CA VAL A 11 -9.63 -27.17 8.10
C VAL A 11 -9.78 -28.65 8.45
N GLU A 12 -10.99 -29.17 8.27
CA GLU A 12 -11.32 -30.57 8.52
C GLU A 12 -11.14 -31.42 7.25
N GLY A 13 -10.74 -32.68 7.43
CA GLY A 13 -10.68 -33.66 6.32
C GLY A 13 -9.57 -33.43 5.29
N ASN A 14 -8.74 -32.39 5.41
CA ASN A 14 -7.65 -32.11 4.48
C ASN A 14 -6.38 -31.63 5.22
N LEU A 15 -5.55 -32.58 5.65
CA LEU A 15 -4.33 -32.30 6.39
C LEU A 15 -3.30 -31.46 5.59
N PRO A 16 -3.00 -31.75 4.31
CA PRO A 16 -2.07 -30.92 3.54
C PRO A 16 -2.49 -29.45 3.45
N LEU A 17 -3.78 -29.18 3.23
CA LEU A 17 -4.31 -27.82 3.19
C LEU A 17 -4.22 -27.13 4.56
N ALA A 18 -4.56 -27.86 5.63
CA ALA A 18 -4.43 -27.35 6.99
C ALA A 18 -2.98 -26.97 7.30
N GLN A 19 -2.00 -27.80 6.90
CA GLN A 19 -0.59 -27.52 7.09
C GLN A 19 -0.14 -26.29 6.30
N ALA A 20 -0.54 -26.16 5.04
CA ALA A 20 -0.20 -25.01 4.21
C ALA A 20 -0.70 -23.70 4.82
N ILE A 21 -1.98 -23.62 5.22
CA ILE A 21 -2.56 -22.42 5.83
C ILE A 21 -1.86 -22.07 7.15
N ASN A 22 -1.63 -23.08 8.01
CA ASN A 22 -0.98 -22.86 9.30
C ASN A 22 0.47 -22.41 9.13
N ALA A 23 1.20 -22.97 8.16
CA ALA A 23 2.56 -22.55 7.84
C ALA A 23 2.60 -21.12 7.30
N SER A 24 1.71 -20.76 6.36
CA SER A 24 1.62 -19.40 5.81
C SER A 24 1.34 -18.36 6.90
N LEU A 25 0.37 -18.62 7.78
CA LEU A 25 0.08 -17.74 8.92
C LEU A 25 1.27 -17.67 9.89
N TYR A 26 1.94 -18.79 10.16
CA TYR A 26 3.12 -18.80 10.99
C TYR A 26 4.23 -17.89 10.44
N TYR A 27 4.56 -17.97 9.15
CA TYR A 27 5.61 -17.15 8.55
C TYR A 27 5.30 -15.65 8.55
N ILE A 28 4.04 -15.29 8.30
CA ILE A 28 3.59 -13.90 8.40
C ILE A 28 3.72 -13.42 9.85
N LEU A 29 3.16 -14.16 10.81
CA LEU A 29 3.14 -13.75 12.22
C LEU A 29 4.54 -13.79 12.86
N ALA A 30 5.42 -14.68 12.45
CA ALA A 30 6.81 -14.67 12.88
C ALA A 30 7.56 -13.39 12.44
N SER A 31 7.09 -12.73 11.38
CA SER A 31 7.77 -11.59 10.74
C SER A 31 7.16 -10.22 11.06
N ILE A 32 6.05 -10.16 11.80
CA ILE A 32 5.37 -8.92 12.19
C ILE A 32 5.06 -8.91 13.69
N ARG A 33 4.95 -7.73 14.29
CA ARG A 33 4.54 -7.55 15.69
C ARG A 33 3.74 -6.26 15.86
N GLU A 34 2.81 -6.24 16.80
CA GLU A 34 1.98 -5.06 17.09
C GLU A 34 2.75 -3.86 17.65
N ASP A 35 3.83 -4.12 18.40
CA ASP A 35 4.69 -3.13 19.06
C ASP A 35 5.85 -2.67 18.17
N TRP A 36 5.97 -3.25 16.97
CA TRP A 36 7.08 -3.04 16.07
C TRP A 36 6.58 -2.71 14.64
N PRO A 37 6.23 -1.44 14.37
CA PRO A 37 5.70 -1.00 13.07
C PRO A 37 6.83 -0.82 12.04
N LEU A 38 7.52 -1.92 11.75
CA LEU A 38 8.28 -2.13 10.52
C LEU A 38 7.36 -2.80 9.49
N GLY A 39 7.71 -2.66 8.22
CA GLY A 39 6.96 -3.32 7.15
C GLY A 39 7.32 -4.80 7.04
N LEU A 40 6.64 -5.49 6.14
CA LEU A 40 6.65 -6.95 6.04
C LEU A 40 7.21 -7.39 4.69
N SER A 41 8.41 -7.98 4.67
CA SER A 41 9.02 -8.42 3.42
C SER A 41 8.31 -9.64 2.81
N PRO A 42 8.24 -9.77 1.47
CA PRO A 42 7.91 -11.04 0.80
C PRO A 42 8.75 -12.22 1.28
N GLY A 43 10.02 -11.99 1.62
CA GLY A 43 10.93 -12.99 2.18
C GLY A 43 10.77 -13.22 3.70
N GLY A 44 9.92 -12.43 4.37
CA GLY A 44 9.79 -12.39 5.83
C GLY A 44 11.13 -12.16 6.53
N LEU A 45 11.28 -12.75 7.72
CA LEU A 45 12.56 -12.86 8.43
C LEU A 45 13.27 -14.21 8.19
N ALA A 46 12.68 -15.08 7.37
CA ALA A 46 13.17 -16.44 7.15
C ALA A 46 14.25 -16.52 6.06
N THR A 47 14.33 -15.51 5.19
CA THR A 47 15.25 -15.49 4.05
C THR A 47 15.87 -14.11 3.86
N ASN A 48 16.98 -14.04 3.13
CA ASN A 48 17.58 -12.77 2.69
C ASN A 48 16.97 -12.27 1.36
N ALA A 49 15.92 -12.93 0.85
CA ALA A 49 15.25 -12.48 -0.36
C ALA A 49 14.64 -11.09 -0.14
N TYR A 50 14.72 -10.25 -1.17
CA TYR A 50 14.18 -8.88 -1.15
C TYR A 50 14.73 -8.01 -0.01
N SER A 51 15.91 -8.33 0.53
CA SER A 51 16.64 -7.54 1.52
C SER A 51 15.88 -7.25 2.83
N GLY A 52 14.79 -7.99 3.11
CA GLY A 52 13.90 -7.66 4.23
C GLY A 52 13.11 -6.35 4.04
N HIS A 53 13.06 -5.81 2.81
CA HIS A 53 12.39 -4.57 2.47
C HIS A 53 10.90 -4.78 2.19
N SER A 54 10.14 -3.69 2.25
CA SER A 54 8.69 -3.68 2.10
C SER A 54 8.27 -3.19 0.71
N PHE A 55 7.40 -3.96 0.09
CA PHE A 55 6.87 -3.75 -1.26
C PHE A 55 5.34 -3.61 -1.20
N TRP A 56 4.70 -3.49 -2.36
CA TRP A 56 3.24 -3.46 -2.47
C TRP A 56 2.58 -4.78 -2.06
N ASP A 57 3.34 -5.88 -1.99
CA ASP A 57 2.93 -7.17 -1.44
C ASP A 57 2.35 -7.07 -0.03
N CYS A 58 2.92 -6.19 0.80
CA CYS A 58 2.47 -5.91 2.17
C CYS A 58 0.97 -5.63 2.19
N GLU A 59 0.55 -4.64 1.40
CA GLU A 59 -0.80 -4.08 1.40
C GLU A 59 -1.77 -4.86 0.52
N THR A 60 -1.27 -5.54 -0.52
CA THR A 60 -2.10 -6.27 -1.48
C THR A 60 -2.37 -7.71 -1.06
N TRP A 61 -1.33 -8.46 -0.70
CA TRP A 61 -1.42 -9.92 -0.50
C TRP A 61 -1.50 -10.30 0.98
N MET A 62 -0.71 -9.63 1.82
CA MET A 62 -0.55 -10.02 3.23
C MET A 62 -1.54 -9.30 4.14
N TYR A 63 -1.93 -8.07 3.79
CA TYR A 63 -2.78 -7.24 4.61
C TYR A 63 -4.21 -7.74 4.81
N PRO A 64 -4.95 -8.19 3.77
CA PRO A 64 -6.34 -8.59 3.95
C PRO A 64 -6.58 -9.68 5.01
N PRO A 65 -5.82 -10.80 5.05
CA PRO A 65 -5.98 -11.78 6.11
C PRO A 65 -5.53 -11.24 7.48
N LEU A 66 -4.48 -10.42 7.54
CA LEU A 66 -4.07 -9.79 8.80
C LEU A 66 -5.16 -8.89 9.37
N LEU A 67 -5.81 -8.07 8.53
CA LEU A 67 -6.87 -7.17 8.98
C LEU A 67 -8.03 -7.92 9.65
N LEU A 68 -8.43 -9.07 9.10
CA LEU A 68 -9.54 -9.86 9.62
C LEU A 68 -9.16 -10.72 10.82
N LEU A 69 -7.98 -11.33 10.78
CA LEU A 69 -7.59 -12.35 11.76
C LEU A 69 -6.76 -11.78 12.92
N GLN A 70 -6.01 -10.71 12.65
CA GLN A 70 -4.94 -10.14 13.50
C GLN A 70 -4.94 -8.60 13.43
N PRO A 71 -6.02 -7.92 13.85
CA PRO A 71 -6.22 -6.50 13.59
C PRO A 71 -5.19 -5.57 14.26
N ARG A 72 -4.52 -6.01 15.33
CA ARG A 72 -3.47 -5.24 16.02
C ARG A 72 -2.20 -5.18 15.16
N GLU A 73 -1.80 -6.30 14.59
CA GLU A 73 -0.70 -6.42 13.63
C GLU A 73 -1.03 -5.69 12.32
N ALA A 74 -2.26 -5.78 11.83
CA ALA A 74 -2.70 -5.01 10.67
C ALA A 74 -2.57 -3.50 10.91
N LYS A 75 -2.96 -3.01 12.09
CA LYS A 75 -2.77 -1.60 12.46
C LYS A 75 -1.28 -1.22 12.46
N ALA A 76 -0.41 -2.07 13.02
CA ALA A 76 1.03 -1.84 13.03
C ALA A 76 1.65 -1.84 11.62
N LEU A 77 1.18 -2.71 10.72
CA LEU A 77 1.61 -2.75 9.31
C LEU A 77 1.30 -1.42 8.61
N LEU A 78 0.09 -0.89 8.73
CA LEU A 78 -0.21 0.43 8.15
C LEU A 78 0.60 1.55 8.82
N GLN A 79 0.78 1.51 10.14
CA GLN A 79 1.60 2.51 10.85
C GLN A 79 3.02 2.61 10.31
N TYR A 80 3.60 1.52 9.77
CA TYR A 80 4.89 1.59 9.08
C TYR A 80 4.88 2.65 7.97
N ARG A 81 3.87 2.64 7.09
CA ARG A 81 3.70 3.61 6.01
C ARG A 81 3.40 5.01 6.54
N LEU A 82 2.48 5.13 7.49
CA LEU A 82 2.05 6.42 8.04
C LEU A 82 3.21 7.18 8.71
N ARG A 83 4.10 6.48 9.43
CA ARG A 83 5.28 7.08 10.07
C ARG A 83 6.36 7.53 9.08
N ARG A 84 6.25 7.14 7.81
CA ARG A 84 7.24 7.38 6.75
C ARG A 84 6.73 8.27 5.61
N VAL A 85 5.57 8.89 5.79
CA VAL A 85 4.95 9.76 4.78
C VAL A 85 5.86 10.90 4.31
N HIS A 86 6.78 11.37 5.17
CA HIS A 86 7.73 12.43 4.82
C HIS A 86 8.67 12.01 3.69
N ALA A 87 9.14 10.76 3.69
CA ALA A 87 9.99 10.20 2.65
C ALA A 87 9.22 10.06 1.32
N ALA A 88 7.97 9.62 1.37
CA ALA A 88 7.07 9.55 0.22
C ALA A 88 6.73 10.94 -0.38
N ARG A 89 6.55 11.97 0.46
CA ARG A 89 6.43 13.37 0.00
C ARG A 89 7.72 13.89 -0.63
N ALA A 90 8.88 13.51 -0.10
CA ALA A 90 10.16 13.86 -0.71
C ALA A 90 10.34 13.18 -2.06
N LYS A 91 9.96 11.91 -2.18
CA LYS A 91 9.96 11.17 -3.45
C LYS A 91 9.06 11.84 -4.49
N ALA A 92 7.81 12.14 -4.16
CA ALA A 92 6.89 12.84 -5.07
C ALA A 92 7.52 14.13 -5.63
N ARG A 93 8.05 14.98 -4.73
CA ARG A 93 8.72 16.24 -5.12
C ARG A 93 9.93 16.02 -6.03
N ARG A 94 10.77 15.02 -5.78
CA ARG A 94 11.93 14.69 -6.64
C ARG A 94 11.51 14.28 -8.06
N HIS A 95 10.32 13.70 -8.21
CA HIS A 95 9.75 13.34 -9.51
C HIS A 95 8.86 14.44 -10.12
N GLY A 96 8.80 15.63 -9.52
CA GLY A 96 7.98 16.74 -10.02
C GLY A 96 6.48 16.65 -9.71
N TYR A 97 6.09 15.75 -8.80
CA TYR A 97 4.70 15.56 -8.39
C TYR A 97 4.40 16.20 -7.03
N ALA A 98 3.11 16.48 -6.81
CA ALA A 98 2.59 16.89 -5.50
C ALA A 98 2.23 15.65 -4.65
N GLY A 99 1.79 15.86 -3.41
CA GLY A 99 1.21 14.81 -2.58
C GLY A 99 2.22 13.79 -2.03
N ILE A 100 1.75 12.54 -1.91
CA ILE A 100 2.45 11.38 -1.33
C ILE A 100 2.59 10.31 -2.41
N MET A 101 3.83 10.04 -2.82
CA MET A 101 4.19 8.96 -3.73
C MET A 101 5.07 7.98 -2.95
N PHE A 102 4.54 6.81 -2.57
CA PHE A 102 5.31 5.84 -1.81
C PHE A 102 6.45 5.21 -2.64
N PRO A 103 7.56 4.82 -2.00
CA PRO A 103 8.62 4.05 -2.65
C PRO A 103 8.10 2.69 -3.13
N TRP A 104 8.62 2.18 -4.25
CA TRP A 104 8.35 0.80 -4.69
C TRP A 104 8.99 -0.19 -3.72
N GLU A 105 10.24 0.09 -3.36
CA GLU A 105 11.00 -0.67 -2.37
C GLU A 105 11.35 0.22 -1.18
N SER A 106 10.89 -0.17 -0.01
CA SER A 106 10.94 0.64 1.20
C SER A 106 11.68 -0.09 2.33
N ALA A 107 12.74 0.53 2.86
CA ALA A 107 13.47 0.00 4.01
C ALA A 107 13.12 0.73 5.32
N TYR A 108 14.07 0.79 6.26
CA TYR A 108 13.87 1.39 7.58
C TYR A 108 13.45 2.87 7.53
N SER A 109 14.05 3.69 6.65
CA SER A 109 13.76 5.12 6.52
C SER A 109 12.45 5.42 5.79
N GLY A 110 11.97 4.49 4.97
CA GLY A 110 10.83 4.73 4.06
C GLY A 110 11.19 5.47 2.78
N GLU A 111 12.48 5.71 2.53
CA GLU A 111 12.96 6.20 1.25
C GLU A 111 12.94 5.08 0.21
N GLU A 112 12.94 5.48 -1.06
CA GLU A 112 13.15 4.55 -2.17
C GLU A 112 14.57 4.01 -2.08
N VAL A 113 14.70 2.71 -1.90
CA VAL A 113 16.00 2.02 -1.79
C VAL A 113 16.28 1.10 -2.97
N GLN A 114 15.39 1.07 -3.96
CA GLN A 114 15.60 0.35 -5.21
C GLN A 114 16.99 0.62 -5.80
N GLY A 115 17.75 -0.46 -6.03
CA GLY A 115 19.08 -0.39 -6.62
C GLY A 115 20.21 -0.02 -5.64
N THR A 116 19.93 0.11 -4.34
CA THR A 116 20.97 0.42 -3.33
C THR A 116 21.54 -0.83 -2.66
N VAL A 117 20.72 -1.83 -2.34
CA VAL A 117 21.14 -3.06 -1.65
C VAL A 117 20.32 -4.26 -2.12
N GLY A 118 20.96 -5.23 -2.79
CA GLY A 118 20.36 -6.55 -3.06
C GLY A 118 19.18 -6.57 -4.04
N THR A 119 18.78 -5.42 -4.59
CA THR A 119 17.72 -5.29 -5.58
C THR A 119 18.23 -4.69 -6.90
N GLY A 120 17.60 -5.07 -8.01
CA GLY A 120 18.07 -4.76 -9.35
C GLY A 120 18.03 -3.27 -9.68
N LEU A 121 18.97 -2.81 -10.53
CA LEU A 121 19.10 -1.43 -11.02
C LEU A 121 18.05 -1.02 -12.07
N GLY A 122 16.82 -1.55 -11.97
CA GLY A 122 15.79 -1.30 -12.98
C GLY A 122 14.99 -0.02 -12.74
N PRO A 123 13.85 0.15 -13.42
CA PRO A 123 13.07 1.38 -13.34
C PRO A 123 11.86 1.31 -12.40
N TRP A 124 11.67 0.22 -11.64
CA TRP A 124 10.53 -0.04 -10.76
C TRP A 124 10.16 1.13 -9.84
N GLY A 125 11.10 1.64 -9.05
CA GLY A 125 10.90 2.78 -8.14
C GLY A 125 10.45 4.06 -8.84
N ARG A 126 10.77 4.23 -10.12
CA ARG A 126 10.30 5.35 -10.94
C ARG A 126 8.96 5.06 -11.60
N LEU A 127 8.76 3.88 -12.17
CA LEU A 127 7.65 3.58 -13.08
C LEU A 127 6.49 2.83 -12.42
N GLU A 128 6.74 2.02 -11.40
CA GLU A 128 5.74 1.18 -10.75
C GLU A 128 5.08 1.92 -9.58
N GLN A 129 4.27 2.91 -9.94
CA GLN A 129 3.72 3.88 -9.00
C GLN A 129 2.40 3.43 -8.36
N HIS A 130 1.84 2.30 -8.82
CA HIS A 130 0.54 1.79 -8.38
C HIS A 130 0.51 1.40 -6.90
N ILE A 131 1.69 1.13 -6.29
CA ILE A 131 1.85 0.91 -4.84
C ILE A 131 1.20 1.99 -3.96
N SER A 132 1.19 3.25 -4.41
CA SER A 132 0.51 4.30 -3.63
C SER A 132 -1.00 4.08 -3.57
N GLY A 133 -1.58 3.55 -4.65
CA GLY A 133 -2.98 3.13 -4.71
C GLY A 133 -3.26 1.86 -3.90
N ASP A 134 -2.34 0.90 -3.88
CA ASP A 134 -2.48 -0.31 -3.05
C ASP A 134 -2.51 0.04 -1.55
N ILE A 135 -1.64 0.97 -1.13
CA ILE A 135 -1.65 1.49 0.25
C ILE A 135 -2.95 2.24 0.54
N ALA A 136 -3.46 3.05 -0.39
CA ALA A 136 -4.76 3.70 -0.23
C ALA A 136 -5.89 2.68 -0.08
N TYR A 137 -5.84 1.58 -0.84
CA TYR A 137 -6.81 0.49 -0.74
C TYR A 137 -6.73 -0.23 0.61
N ALA A 138 -5.53 -0.53 1.13
CA ALA A 138 -5.36 -1.12 2.45
C ALA A 138 -5.86 -0.19 3.58
N ILE A 139 -5.57 1.12 3.49
CA ILE A 139 -6.12 2.12 4.42
C ILE A 139 -7.65 2.13 4.39
N TRP A 140 -8.24 2.08 3.19
CA TRP A 140 -9.69 2.04 3.04
C TRP A 140 -10.32 0.77 3.62
N GLN A 141 -9.71 -0.39 3.36
CA GLN A 141 -10.12 -1.66 3.94
C GLN A 141 -10.11 -1.59 5.46
N TYR A 142 -9.03 -1.06 6.06
CA TYR A 142 -8.96 -0.89 7.51
C TYR A 142 -10.14 -0.09 8.06
N TRP A 143 -10.40 1.09 7.47
CA TRP A 143 -11.49 1.93 7.96
C TRP A 143 -12.85 1.25 7.79
N THR A 144 -13.07 0.59 6.65
CA THR A 144 -14.32 -0.12 6.36
C THR A 144 -14.59 -1.25 7.36
N VAL A 145 -13.55 -2.01 7.73
CA VAL A 145 -13.67 -3.14 8.66
C VAL A 145 -13.76 -2.68 10.12
N SER A 146 -12.96 -1.70 10.52
CA SER A 146 -12.84 -1.28 11.92
C SER A 146 -13.85 -0.24 12.36
N GLY A 147 -14.31 0.62 11.44
CA GLY A 147 -15.09 1.82 11.77
C GLY A 147 -14.33 2.86 12.61
N ASP A 148 -13.00 2.76 12.75
CA ASP A 148 -12.18 3.65 13.61
C ASP A 148 -12.10 5.07 13.01
N ILE A 149 -13.14 5.86 13.29
CA ILE A 149 -13.30 7.21 12.75
C ILE A 149 -12.26 8.19 13.31
N GLU A 150 -11.74 7.94 14.51
CA GLU A 150 -10.73 8.80 15.12
C GLU A 150 -9.38 8.62 14.42
N TRP A 151 -8.98 7.38 14.16
CA TRP A 151 -7.76 7.12 13.40
C TRP A 151 -7.89 7.54 11.94
N LEU A 152 -9.10 7.41 11.37
CA LEU A 152 -9.39 8.01 10.06
C LEU A 152 -9.10 9.50 10.05
N ARG A 153 -9.63 10.25 11.02
CA ARG A 153 -9.49 11.71 11.11
C ARG A 153 -8.06 12.17 11.36
N THR A 154 -7.33 11.46 12.22
CA THR A 154 -6.03 11.90 12.70
C THR A 154 -4.89 11.47 11.77
N GLU A 155 -4.93 10.25 11.25
CA GLU A 155 -3.77 9.62 10.61
C GLU A 155 -4.05 9.15 9.17
N LEU A 156 -5.20 8.53 8.91
CA LEU A 156 -5.46 7.89 7.60
C LEU A 156 -5.91 8.88 6.52
N GLU A 157 -6.85 9.78 6.83
CA GLU A 157 -7.35 10.77 5.87
C GLU A 157 -6.25 11.69 5.35
N PRO A 158 -5.32 12.22 6.18
CA PRO A 158 -4.17 12.98 5.67
C PRO A 158 -3.35 12.23 4.64
N VAL A 159 -3.22 10.91 4.79
CA VAL A 159 -2.45 10.07 3.87
C VAL A 159 -3.23 9.77 2.60
N LEU A 160 -4.51 9.40 2.70
CA LEU A 160 -5.38 9.25 1.53
C LEU A 160 -5.43 10.54 0.69
N ARG A 161 -5.55 11.69 1.35
CA ARG A 161 -5.48 13.00 0.72
C ARG A 161 -4.17 13.23 0.00
N GLY A 162 -3.04 12.93 0.64
CA GLY A 162 -1.73 13.06 0.01
C GLY A 162 -1.58 12.15 -1.22
N ILE A 163 -2.10 10.93 -1.18
CA ILE A 163 -2.09 10.02 -2.33
C ILE A 163 -2.99 10.57 -3.46
N ALA A 164 -4.18 11.08 -3.13
CA ALA A 164 -5.08 11.72 -4.10
C ALA A 164 -4.45 12.98 -4.73
N GLU A 165 -3.71 13.78 -3.97
CA GLU A 165 -2.92 14.91 -4.49
C GLU A 165 -1.82 14.44 -5.45
N PHE A 166 -1.15 13.32 -5.14
CA PHE A 166 -0.17 12.72 -6.04
C PHE A 166 -0.85 12.29 -7.35
N VAL A 167 -1.92 11.49 -7.27
CA VAL A 167 -2.68 11.04 -8.45
C VAL A 167 -3.15 12.21 -9.29
N ALA A 168 -3.72 13.25 -8.67
CA ALA A 168 -4.20 14.43 -9.37
C ALA A 168 -3.07 15.19 -10.09
N SER A 169 -1.89 15.28 -9.47
CA SER A 169 -0.71 15.90 -10.10
C SER A 169 -0.04 15.02 -11.17
N ARG A 170 -0.28 13.70 -11.11
CA ARG A 170 0.28 12.69 -12.00
C ARG A 170 -0.54 12.49 -13.28
N SER A 171 -1.84 12.77 -13.19
CA SER A 171 -2.82 12.61 -14.25
C SER A 171 -2.77 13.78 -15.23
N VAL A 172 -2.90 13.49 -16.52
CA VAL A 172 -2.85 14.49 -17.60
C VAL A 172 -4.16 14.46 -18.37
N LEU A 173 -4.83 15.61 -18.48
CA LEU A 173 -6.00 15.77 -19.34
C LEU A 173 -5.54 15.80 -20.81
N LYS A 174 -6.04 14.88 -21.64
CA LYS A 174 -5.72 14.82 -23.07
C LYS A 174 -6.86 15.38 -23.93
N ALA A 175 -6.64 15.40 -25.25
CA ALA A 175 -7.54 16.02 -26.23
C ALA A 175 -8.88 15.28 -26.40
N ASP A 176 -8.96 14.02 -25.99
CA ASP A 176 -10.19 13.25 -25.89
C ASP A 176 -11.10 13.69 -24.72
N GLY A 177 -10.57 14.54 -23.82
CA GLY A 177 -11.31 15.06 -22.67
C GLY A 177 -11.19 14.21 -21.42
N ASP A 178 -10.39 13.13 -21.46
CA ASP A 178 -10.18 12.22 -20.34
C ASP A 178 -8.81 12.44 -19.67
N PHE A 179 -8.69 11.96 -18.43
CA PHE A 179 -7.44 11.96 -17.69
C PHE A 179 -6.67 10.66 -17.90
N HIS A 180 -5.38 10.78 -18.19
CA HIS A 180 -4.49 9.66 -18.48
C HIS A 180 -3.32 9.60 -17.52
N ILE A 181 -2.82 8.39 -17.29
CA ILE A 181 -1.56 8.13 -16.59
C ILE A 181 -0.64 7.36 -17.54
N ASP A 182 0.24 8.11 -18.19
CA ASP A 182 1.18 7.59 -19.20
C ASP A 182 2.51 7.16 -18.59
N THR A 183 3.25 6.27 -19.26
CA THR A 183 4.63 5.88 -18.88
C THR A 183 4.70 5.35 -17.45
N VAL A 184 3.99 4.23 -17.23
CA VAL A 184 3.99 3.48 -15.97
C VAL A 184 4.41 2.05 -16.20
N MET A 185 4.75 1.37 -15.10
CA MET A 185 4.89 -0.07 -15.03
C MET A 185 3.67 -0.61 -14.28
N PRO A 186 2.88 -1.50 -14.89
CA PRO A 186 1.80 -2.22 -14.22
C PRO A 186 2.39 -3.33 -13.33
N PRO A 187 1.56 -4.07 -12.56
CA PRO A 187 2.00 -5.30 -11.89
C PRO A 187 2.68 -6.32 -12.80
N ASP A 188 2.35 -6.32 -14.10
CA ASP A 188 3.10 -7.07 -15.10
C ASP A 188 4.40 -6.32 -15.42
N GLU A 189 5.42 -6.59 -14.61
CA GLU A 189 6.74 -5.98 -14.71
C GLU A 189 7.50 -6.36 -16.00
N TYR A 190 6.98 -7.25 -16.85
CA TYR A 190 7.59 -7.57 -18.14
C TYR A 190 7.15 -6.62 -19.27
N HIS A 191 6.05 -5.89 -19.08
CA HIS A 191 5.48 -5.00 -20.09
C HIS A 191 5.47 -3.56 -19.60
N PHE A 192 6.58 -2.87 -19.82
CA PHE A 192 6.76 -1.46 -19.48
C PHE A 192 7.74 -0.77 -20.44
N PRO A 193 7.70 0.57 -20.54
CA PRO A 193 6.63 1.44 -20.04
C PRO A 193 5.36 1.29 -20.89
N VAL A 194 4.19 1.40 -20.25
CA VAL A 194 2.89 1.45 -20.93
C VAL A 194 2.13 2.72 -20.53
N ASN A 195 1.16 3.09 -21.35
CA ASN A 195 0.19 4.14 -21.05
C ASN A 195 -1.12 3.51 -20.62
N ASP A 196 -1.85 4.16 -19.71
CA ASP A 196 -3.20 3.75 -19.30
C ASP A 196 -3.29 2.30 -18.86
N SER A 197 -2.32 1.87 -18.05
CA SER A 197 -2.39 0.60 -17.33
C SER A 197 -3.72 0.53 -16.59
N ILE A 198 -4.52 -0.50 -16.89
CA ILE A 198 -5.85 -0.69 -16.29
C ILE A 198 -5.74 -0.74 -14.76
N VAL A 199 -4.76 -1.48 -14.23
CA VAL A 199 -4.57 -1.60 -12.78
C VAL A 199 -4.18 -0.25 -12.18
N THR A 200 -3.22 0.45 -12.79
CA THR A 200 -2.75 1.75 -12.30
C THR A 200 -3.86 2.79 -12.31
N ASN A 201 -4.63 2.87 -13.39
CA ASN A 201 -5.76 3.80 -13.51
C ASN A 201 -6.89 3.41 -12.52
N ALA A 202 -7.15 2.11 -12.32
CA ALA A 202 -8.17 1.65 -11.38
C ALA A 202 -7.82 2.02 -9.93
N VAL A 203 -6.59 1.77 -9.47
CA VAL A 203 -6.18 2.12 -8.10
C VAL A 203 -6.02 3.64 -7.91
N ALA A 204 -5.68 4.37 -8.97
CA ALA A 204 -5.66 5.84 -8.97
C ALA A 204 -7.07 6.42 -8.78
N ALA A 205 -8.03 5.99 -9.60
CA ALA A 205 -9.43 6.40 -9.49
C ALA A 205 -10.05 5.98 -8.14
N PHE A 206 -9.69 4.79 -7.65
CA PHE A 206 -10.08 4.34 -6.31
C PHE A 206 -9.53 5.29 -5.24
N SER A 207 -8.24 5.66 -5.31
CA SER A 207 -7.59 6.53 -4.33
C SER A 207 -8.25 7.90 -4.22
N LEU A 208 -8.60 8.50 -5.35
CA LEU A 208 -9.33 9.77 -5.41
C LEU A 208 -10.71 9.67 -4.73
N ARG A 209 -11.46 8.60 -5.03
CA ARG A 209 -12.78 8.34 -4.42
C ARG A 209 -12.67 8.06 -2.93
N ALA A 210 -11.70 7.26 -2.51
CA ALA A 210 -11.44 6.93 -1.10
C ALA A 210 -11.08 8.19 -0.31
N ALA A 211 -10.20 9.04 -0.84
CA ALA A 211 -9.84 10.31 -0.22
C ALA A 211 -11.05 11.26 -0.12
N ALA A 212 -11.87 11.36 -1.17
CA ALA A 212 -13.09 12.18 -1.13
C ALA A 212 -14.09 11.69 -0.08
N GLN A 213 -14.27 10.37 0.06
CA GLN A 213 -15.16 9.79 1.06
C GLN A 213 -14.61 9.96 2.48
N ALA A 214 -13.31 9.72 2.70
CA ALA A 214 -12.66 9.95 3.99
C ALA A 214 -12.73 11.43 4.42
N ALA A 215 -12.53 12.36 3.49
CA ALA A 215 -12.67 13.79 3.74
C ALA A 215 -14.09 14.14 4.20
N ARG A 216 -15.13 13.63 3.52
CA ARG A 216 -16.53 13.83 3.92
C ARG A 216 -16.82 13.23 5.29
N ALA A 217 -16.38 11.99 5.54
CA ALA A 217 -16.59 11.32 6.82
C ALA A 217 -15.91 12.05 8.00
N THR A 218 -14.88 12.84 7.72
CA THR A 218 -14.10 13.58 8.73
C THR A 218 -14.36 15.09 8.72
N ASN A 219 -15.40 15.55 7.99
CA ASN A 219 -15.78 16.95 7.85
C ASN A 219 -14.64 17.85 7.30
N ARG A 220 -13.83 17.32 6.37
CA ARG A 220 -12.78 18.04 5.64
C ARG A 220 -13.20 18.32 4.20
N SER A 221 -12.60 19.34 3.59
CA SER A 221 -12.89 19.71 2.20
C SER A 221 -12.36 18.68 1.22
N VAL A 222 -13.14 18.31 0.21
CA VAL A 222 -12.67 17.44 -0.88
C VAL A 222 -11.73 18.24 -1.78
N GLY A 223 -10.64 17.61 -2.24
CA GLY A 223 -9.71 18.27 -3.16
C GLY A 223 -10.37 18.67 -4.48
N ARG A 224 -9.90 19.78 -5.05
CA ARG A 224 -10.42 20.28 -6.34
C ARG A 224 -10.09 19.26 -7.44
N ASN A 225 -11.08 18.97 -8.28
CA ASN A 225 -11.01 18.08 -9.44
C ASN A 225 -10.90 16.57 -9.15
N TRP A 226 -10.83 16.11 -7.90
CA TRP A 226 -10.77 14.66 -7.60
C TRP A 226 -12.00 13.86 -8.05
N THR A 227 -13.13 14.52 -8.26
CA THR A 227 -14.35 13.89 -8.76
C THR A 227 -14.48 13.99 -10.28
N ALA A 228 -13.60 14.75 -10.92
CA ALA A 228 -13.56 14.92 -12.38
C ALA A 228 -12.47 14.05 -13.03
N ILE A 229 -11.38 13.78 -12.29
CA ILE A 229 -10.38 12.76 -12.57
C ILE A 229 -10.93 11.40 -12.15
#